data_AF-A0A7W1PBN6-F1
#
_entry.id   AF-A0A7W1PBN6-F1
#
_cell.length_a   1.000
_cell.length_b   1.000
_cell.length_c   1.000
_cell.angle_alpha   90.00
_cell.angle_beta   90.00
_cell.angle_gamma   90.00
#
_symmetry.space_group_name_H-M   'P 1'
#
loop_
_entity.id
_entity.type
_entity.pdbx_description
1 polymer ?
#
loop_
_entity_poly.entity_id
_entity_poly.type
_entity_poly.pdbx_seq_one_letter_code
_entity_poly.pdbx_strand_id
1 'polypeptide(L)'
;YAGEYEFGPGALLTIRQEGDRLLAEATGERAVYGFHRGRQWEISPTSQLDFFSENPRGDRLRFVRDGRNRVTGLTLNPGPWGISARKTPRS
;
A
#
# COMPACT_ATOMS: atom_id res chain seq x y z
N TYR A 1 8.77 4.55 -0.97
CA TYR A 1 7.47 3.86 -0.80
C TYR A 1 6.51 4.14 -1.94
N ALA A 2 6.42 5.38 -2.42
CA ALA A 2 5.53 5.74 -3.53
C ALA A 2 5.64 4.82 -4.75
N GLY A 3 4.49 4.56 -5.38
CA GLY A 3 4.30 3.66 -6.52
C GLY A 3 3.00 2.86 -6.42
N GLU A 4 2.77 2.00 -7.40
CA GLU A 4 1.58 1.16 -7.47
C GLU A 4 1.91 -0.28 -7.08
N TYR A 5 0.97 -0.91 -6.38
CA TYR A 5 1.09 -2.26 -5.85
C TYR A 5 -0.10 -3.08 -6.29
N GLU A 6 0.16 -4.16 -7.01
CA GLU A 6 -0.86 -5.03 -7.59
C GLU A 6 -1.10 -6.26 -6.71
N PHE A 7 -2.31 -6.35 -6.16
CA PHE A 7 -2.79 -7.48 -5.34
C PHE A 7 -3.43 -8.60 -6.18
N GLY A 8 -3.61 -8.34 -7.48
CA GLY A 8 -4.23 -9.21 -8.47
C GLY A 8 -4.73 -8.38 -9.66
N PRO A 9 -5.21 -9.01 -10.75
CA PRO A 9 -5.64 -8.30 -11.95
C PRO A 9 -6.64 -7.18 -11.65
N GLY A 10 -6.27 -5.94 -12.00
CA GLY A 10 -7.10 -4.75 -11.80
C GLY A 10 -7.22 -4.28 -10.34
N ALA A 11 -6.57 -4.92 -9.37
CA ALA A 11 -6.58 -4.54 -7.96
C ALA A 11 -5.27 -3.81 -7.59
N LEU A 12 -5.23 -2.50 -7.89
CA LEU A 12 -4.06 -1.65 -7.67
C LEU A 12 -4.25 -0.75 -6.46
N LEU A 13 -3.30 -0.78 -5.54
CA LEU A 13 -3.16 0.20 -4.47
C LEU A 13 -2.02 1.17 -4.84
N THR A 14 -2.34 2.44 -5.04
CA THR A 14 -1.33 3.48 -5.27
C THR A 14 -0.95 4.13 -3.96
N ILE A 15 0.35 4.16 -3.68
CA ILE A 15 0.94 4.97 -2.62
C ILE A 15 1.50 6.24 -3.26
N ARG A 16 0.98 7.41 -2.88
CA ARG A 16 1.47 8.73 -3.28
C ARG A 16 2.22 9.38 -2.13
N GLN A 17 3.20 10.22 -2.46
CA GLN A 17 3.89 11.05 -1.48
C GLN A 17 3.47 12.50 -1.70
N GLU A 18 2.94 13.12 -0.66
CA GLU A 18 2.51 14.52 -0.65
C GLU A 18 3.20 15.22 0.52
N GLY A 19 4.26 15.97 0.21
CA GLY A 19 5.16 16.49 1.23
C GLY A 19 5.83 15.38 2.04
N ASP A 20 5.60 15.40 3.35
CA ASP A 20 6.06 14.41 4.33
C ASP A 20 5.10 13.23 4.49
N ARG A 21 3.89 13.31 3.92
CA ARG A 21 2.85 12.30 4.08
C ARG A 21 2.86 11.27 2.98
N LEU A 22 2.38 10.08 3.30
CA LEU A 22 2.09 9.03 2.34
C LEU A 22 0.59 8.76 2.32
N LEU A 23 -0.01 8.81 1.13
CA LEU A 23 -1.43 8.55 0.92
C LEU A 23 -1.63 7.25 0.15
N ALA A 24 -2.55 6.41 0.62
CA ALA A 24 -2.95 5.16 0.00
C ALA A 24 -4.36 5.27 -0.60
N GLU A 25 -4.51 4.84 -1.85
CA GLU A 25 -5.79 4.81 -2.56
C GLU A 25 -5.85 3.58 -3.47
N ALA A 26 -7.00 2.92 -3.57
CA ALA A 26 -7.19 1.92 -4.62
C ALA A 26 -7.49 2.62 -5.95
N THR A 27 -6.62 2.49 -6.94
CA THR A 27 -6.71 3.18 -8.25
C THR A 27 -6.96 2.24 -9.41
N GLY A 28 -7.01 0.93 -9.15
CA GLY A 28 -7.38 -0.09 -10.11
C GLY A 28 -8.90 -0.20 -10.31
N GLU A 29 -9.32 -1.02 -11.27
CA GLU A 29 -10.73 -1.33 -11.54
C GLU A 29 -11.43 -1.95 -10.32
N ARG A 30 -10.66 -2.68 -9.49
CA ARG A 30 -11.13 -3.36 -8.29
C ARG A 30 -10.62 -2.63 -7.05
N ALA A 31 -11.47 -2.60 -6.02
CA ALA A 31 -11.08 -2.19 -4.68
C ALA A 31 -10.00 -3.14 -4.11
N VAL A 32 -9.18 -2.63 -3.19
CA VAL A 32 -8.18 -3.40 -2.45
C VAL A 32 -8.59 -3.37 -0.99
N TYR A 33 -9.20 -4.45 -0.48
CA TYR A 33 -9.53 -4.66 0.94
C TYR A 33 -9.78 -3.37 1.75
N GLY A 34 -10.94 -2.73 1.55
CA GLY A 34 -11.40 -1.49 2.21
C GLY A 34 -10.73 -0.18 1.78
N PHE A 35 -9.78 -0.23 0.85
CA PHE A 35 -9.36 0.90 0.02
C PHE A 35 -10.21 0.94 -1.25
N HIS A 36 -10.69 2.13 -1.59
CA HIS A 36 -11.60 2.36 -2.72
C HIS A 36 -11.08 3.53 -3.56
N ARG A 37 -11.45 3.54 -4.85
CA ARG A 37 -11.17 4.66 -5.74
C ARG A 37 -11.84 5.94 -5.26
N GLY A 38 -11.13 7.05 -5.35
CA GLY A 38 -11.61 8.36 -4.92
C GLY A 38 -11.57 8.56 -3.41
N ARG A 39 -11.04 7.61 -2.64
CA ARG A 39 -10.86 7.75 -1.19
C ARG A 39 -9.42 7.45 -0.80
N GLN A 40 -8.75 8.50 -0.33
CA GLN A 40 -7.38 8.45 0.14
C GLN A 40 -7.35 8.28 1.66
N TRP A 41 -6.35 7.52 2.11
CA TRP A 41 -6.04 7.36 3.53
C TRP A 41 -4.58 7.63 3.76
N GLU A 42 -4.26 8.44 4.77
CA GLU A 42 -2.88 8.59 5.21
C GLU A 42 -2.35 7.25 5.78
N ILE A 43 -1.09 6.96 5.50
CA ILE A 43 -0.36 5.85 6.13
C ILE A 43 0.80 6.41 6.94
N SER A 44 0.76 6.17 8.24
CA SER A 44 1.70 6.71 9.21
C SER A 44 2.75 5.64 9.55
N PRO A 45 4.06 5.99 9.57
CA PRO A 45 5.12 5.01 9.83
C PRO A 45 5.10 4.57 11.30
N THR A 46 5.20 3.26 11.53
CA THR A 46 5.50 2.68 12.85
C THR A 46 6.94 2.18 12.92
N SER A 47 7.57 1.92 11.77
CA SER A 47 8.99 1.62 11.61
C SER A 47 9.46 2.09 10.23
N GLN A 48 10.69 1.78 9.85
CA GLN A 48 11.18 2.06 8.50
C GLN A 48 10.33 1.36 7.42
N LEU A 49 9.77 0.18 7.67
CA LEU A 49 9.04 -0.61 6.67
C LEU A 49 7.58 -0.86 7.05
N ASP A 50 7.23 -0.66 8.31
CA ASP A 50 5.90 -0.91 8.84
C ASP A 50 5.14 0.41 8.99
N PHE A 51 3.87 0.38 8.57
CA PHE A 51 2.98 1.52 8.51
C PHE A 51 1.60 1.12 9.02
N PHE A 52 0.84 2.11 9.46
CA PHE A 52 -0.54 1.99 9.87
C PHE A 52 -1.40 2.93 9.02
N SER A 53 -2.50 2.43 8.45
CA SER A 53 -3.46 3.26 7.72
C SER A 53 -4.47 3.87 8.66
N GLU A 54 -4.74 5.16 8.48
CA GLU A 54 -5.76 5.89 9.24
C GLU A 54 -7.19 5.64 8.73
N ASN A 55 -7.40 4.55 7.99
CA ASN A 55 -8.73 4.10 7.65
C ASN A 55 -9.49 3.60 8.90
N PRO A 56 -10.83 3.50 8.88
CA PRO A 56 -11.61 3.12 10.07
C PRO A 56 -11.29 1.72 10.62
N ARG A 57 -10.63 0.86 9.84
CA ARG A 57 -10.20 -0.48 10.27
C ARG A 57 -8.82 -0.49 10.90
N GLY A 58 -8.00 0.54 10.68
CA GLY A 58 -6.64 0.59 11.19
C GLY A 58 -5.74 -0.49 10.59
N ASP A 59 -5.76 -0.65 9.26
CA ASP A 59 -4.98 -1.72 8.63
C ASP A 59 -3.47 -1.49 8.76
N ARG A 60 -2.72 -2.58 8.96
CA ARG A 60 -1.25 -2.56 8.94
C ARG A 60 -0.73 -2.81 7.54
N LEU A 61 0.34 -2.11 7.18
CA LEU A 61 1.04 -2.26 5.91
C LEU A 61 2.53 -2.47 6.17
N ARG A 62 3.16 -3.37 5.41
CA ARG A 62 4.61 -3.58 5.44
C ARG A 62 5.20 -3.56 4.05
N PHE A 63 6.11 -2.65 3.79
CA PHE A 63 6.86 -2.62 2.54
C PHE A 63 7.93 -3.70 2.51
N VAL A 64 8.08 -4.36 1.37
CA VAL A 64 9.07 -5.40 1.13
C VAL A 64 10.20 -4.80 0.30
N ARG A 65 11.45 -5.04 0.71
CA ARG A 65 12.65 -4.65 -0.04
C ARG A 65 13.37 -5.88 -0.59
N ASP A 66 14.03 -5.71 -1.73
CA ASP A 66 14.98 -6.69 -2.26
C ASP A 66 16.35 -6.59 -1.58
N GLY A 67 17.28 -7.48 -1.95
CA GLY A 67 18.66 -7.48 -1.43
C GLY A 67 19.50 -6.26 -1.80
N ARG A 68 18.97 -5.35 -2.64
CA ARG A 68 19.58 -4.06 -2.99
C ARG A 68 18.87 -2.89 -2.30
N ASN A 69 18.08 -3.18 -1.26
CA ASN A 69 17.35 -2.20 -0.45
C ASN A 69 16.26 -1.42 -1.24
N ARG A 70 15.84 -1.93 -2.40
CA ARG A 70 14.77 -1.31 -3.21
C ARG A 70 13.43 -1.90 -2.82
N VAL A 71 12.42 -1.05 -2.63
CA VAL A 71 11.04 -1.51 -2.36
C VAL A 71 10.46 -2.21 -3.60
N THR A 72 10.11 -3.49 -3.46
CA THR A 72 9.60 -4.36 -4.52
C THR A 72 8.18 -4.86 -4.28
N GLY A 73 7.64 -4.66 -3.08
CA GLY A 73 6.29 -5.12 -2.76
C GLY A 73 5.73 -4.50 -1.49
N LEU A 74 4.53 -4.94 -1.16
CA LEU A 74 3.74 -4.48 -0.02
C LEU A 74 2.94 -5.67 0.53
N THR A 75 2.90 -5.82 1.84
CA THR A 75 1.94 -6.70 2.51
C THR A 75 0.91 -5.82 3.20
N LEU A 76 -0.37 -6.08 2.96
CA LEU A 76 -1.51 -5.48 3.64
C LEU A 76 -2.13 -6.51 4.58
N ASN A 77 -2.42 -6.11 5.81
CA ASN A 77 -3.06 -6.95 6.81
C ASN A 77 -4.46 -6.40 7.13
N PRO A 78 -5.51 -6.83 6.41
CA PRO A 78 -6.89 -6.43 6.68
C PRO A 78 -7.50 -7.16 7.90
N GLY A 79 -6.65 -7.77 8.73
CA GLY A 79 -6.96 -8.70 9.80
C GLY A 79 -5.70 -9.43 10.26
N PRO A 80 -5.80 -10.62 10.90
CA PRO A 80 -4.64 -11.38 11.38
C PRO A 80 -3.80 -12.00 10.24
N TRP A 81 -4.31 -12.05 9.00
CA TRP A 81 -3.60 -12.53 7.83
C TRP A 81 -2.99 -11.40 7.00
N GLY A 82 -1.87 -11.69 6.33
CA GLY A 82 -1.22 -10.78 5.39
C GLY A 82 -1.52 -11.15 3.94
N ILE A 83 -1.68 -10.14 3.09
CA ILE A 83 -1.90 -10.28 1.65
C ILE A 83 -0.80 -9.51 0.95
N SER A 84 -0.07 -10.16 0.06
CA SER A 84 1.10 -9.56 -0.60
C SER A 84 0.77 -9.06 -1.99
N ALA A 85 1.40 -7.94 -2.35
CA ALA A 85 1.34 -7.31 -3.66
C ALA A 85 2.74 -7.04 -4.19
N ARG A 86 2.89 -7.15 -5.50
CA ARG A 86 4.10 -6.76 -6.22
C ARG A 86 4.02 -5.27 -6.54
N LYS A 87 5.15 -4.56 -6.42
CA LYS A 87 5.25 -3.21 -6.95
C LYS A 87 5.31 -3.28 -8.47
N THR A 88 4.47 -2.52 -9.15
CA THR A 88 4.51 -2.48 -10.62
C THR A 88 5.75 -1.69 -11.08
N PRO A 89 6.35 -2.06 -12.23
CA PRO A 89 7.31 -1.19 -12.89
C PRO A 89 6.63 0.15 -13.19
N ARG A 90 7.33 1.27 -12.98
CA ARG A 90 6.86 2.55 -13.53
C ARG A 90 6.82 2.41 -15.06
N SER A 91 5.64 2.61 -15.65
CA SER A 91 5.48 2.86 -17.08
C SER A 91 6.15 4.16 -17.49
#